data_AF-A0A9W6ADW0-F1
#
_entry.id   AF-A0A9W6ADW0-F1
#
_cell.length_a   1.000
_cell.length_b   1.000
_cell.length_c   1.000
_cell.angle_alpha   90.00
_cell.angle_beta   90.00
_cell.angle_gamma   90.00
#
_symmetry.space_group_name_H-M   'P 1'
#
loop_
_entity.id
_entity.type
_entity.pdbx_description
1 polymer ?
#
loop_
_entity_poly.entity_id
_entity_poly.type
_entity_poly.pdbx_seq_one_letter_code
_entity_poly.pdbx_strand_id
1 'polypeptide(L)'
;MNKFIYDKFAASTFWFMDAKIDAADQEGDDNFCKRLDYVYERFKKTLPKDAAWWKSTLVSVCMMRGSEWVSNPPPTPLLHATLERRKALLKAYGDELLASQPFQLLFRGSLSEKDQAIREERTREVLEEAAHQFTSLQGDMFGNLVVELLPDLPTFDRHANNMDHHILHVGFMPHHGARVLIVTRPHYSYHDIVATNGWQSRPPLQIVTARVLTAPKGPKARARWAAAGDKPIFVAQGHTNTAGKEGLNQEEAVDEGSDGEYKPRKLRRTYLRGAEDE
;
A
#
# COMPACT_ATOMS: atom_id res chain seq x y z
N MET A 1 6.85 -7.38 -8.71
CA MET A 1 5.91 -7.93 -7.71
C MET A 1 4.81 -6.94 -7.35
N ASN A 2 5.05 -5.89 -6.55
CA ASN A 2 3.95 -5.02 -6.06
C ASN A 2 3.12 -4.35 -7.16
N LYS A 3 3.76 -3.86 -8.23
CA LYS A 3 3.04 -3.36 -9.41
C LYS A 3 2.15 -4.43 -10.04
N PHE A 4 2.68 -5.64 -10.21
CA PHE A 4 1.93 -6.76 -10.79
C PHE A 4 0.72 -7.13 -9.94
N ILE A 5 0.90 -7.22 -8.61
CA ILE A 5 -0.19 -7.46 -7.65
C ILE A 5 -1.27 -6.38 -7.77
N TYR A 6 -0.89 -5.11 -7.84
CA TYR A 6 -1.82 -4.01 -8.04
C TYR A 6 -2.60 -4.16 -9.36
N ASP A 7 -1.89 -4.34 -10.47
CA ASP A 7 -2.47 -4.42 -11.81
C ASP A 7 -3.46 -5.59 -11.93
N LYS A 8 -3.23 -6.71 -11.24
CA LYS A 8 -4.10 -7.89 -11.28
C LYS A 8 -5.27 -7.85 -10.29
N PHE A 9 -5.08 -7.30 -9.09
CA PHE A 9 -6.05 -7.47 -7.99
C PHE A 9 -6.67 -6.17 -7.48
N ALA A 10 -5.96 -5.05 -7.56
CA ALA A 10 -6.44 -3.76 -7.07
C ALA A 10 -7.10 -2.92 -8.18
N ALA A 11 -6.59 -3.03 -9.40
CA ALA A 11 -7.07 -2.27 -10.55
C ALA A 11 -8.42 -2.76 -11.11
N SER A 12 -8.80 -4.00 -10.79
CA SER A 12 -10.10 -4.58 -11.14
C SER A 12 -10.76 -5.08 -9.86
N THR A 13 -11.98 -4.63 -9.57
CA THR A 13 -12.68 -4.97 -8.33
C THR A 13 -13.23 -6.39 -8.38
N PHE A 14 -13.64 -6.83 -9.57
CA PHE A 14 -14.40 -8.07 -9.79
C PHE A 14 -13.61 -9.16 -10.51
N TRP A 15 -12.28 -9.05 -10.54
CA TRP A 15 -11.36 -9.90 -11.32
C TRP A 15 -11.56 -11.42 -11.12
N PHE A 16 -12.09 -11.84 -9.97
CA PHE A 16 -12.21 -13.25 -9.56
C PHE A 16 -13.60 -13.85 -9.80
N MET A 17 -14.62 -13.04 -10.11
CA MET A 17 -16.02 -13.49 -10.19
C MET A 17 -16.24 -14.49 -11.30
N ASP A 18 -17.24 -15.36 -11.17
CA ASP A 18 -17.69 -16.18 -12.29
C ASP A 18 -18.12 -15.29 -13.48
N ALA A 19 -17.67 -15.62 -14.70
CA ALA A 19 -18.02 -14.90 -15.93
C ALA A 19 -18.79 -15.75 -16.93
N LYS A 20 -19.29 -16.90 -16.49
CA LYS A 20 -20.13 -17.75 -17.31
C LYS A 20 -21.45 -17.06 -17.62
N ILE A 21 -21.91 -17.21 -18.85
CA ILE A 21 -23.21 -16.70 -19.28
C ILE A 21 -24.34 -17.58 -18.70
N ASP A 22 -24.11 -18.90 -18.64
CA ASP A 22 -25.03 -19.88 -18.09
C ASP A 22 -24.28 -21.15 -17.60
N ALA A 23 -25.03 -22.18 -17.20
CA ALA A 23 -24.45 -23.41 -16.66
C ALA A 23 -23.72 -24.29 -17.70
N ALA A 24 -23.99 -24.10 -19.00
CA ALA A 24 -23.33 -24.85 -20.07
C ALA A 24 -21.99 -24.22 -20.46
N ASP A 25 -21.84 -22.91 -20.26
CA ASP A 25 -20.61 -22.17 -20.48
C ASP A 25 -19.48 -22.66 -19.55
N GLN A 26 -18.39 -23.15 -20.15
CA GLN A 26 -17.21 -23.63 -19.42
C GLN A 26 -16.12 -22.56 -19.32
N GLU A 27 -16.07 -21.63 -20.27
CA GLU A 27 -14.96 -20.68 -20.42
C GLU A 27 -15.27 -19.34 -19.75
N GLY A 28 -16.51 -18.85 -19.90
CA GLY A 28 -16.91 -17.52 -19.47
C GLY A 28 -16.37 -16.40 -20.38
N ASP A 29 -16.82 -15.16 -20.14
CA ASP A 29 -16.37 -13.98 -20.87
C ASP A 29 -15.21 -13.26 -20.14
N ASP A 30 -14.04 -13.20 -20.78
CA ASP A 30 -12.88 -12.44 -20.29
C ASP A 30 -13.15 -10.93 -20.10
N ASN A 31 -14.15 -10.39 -20.78
CA ASN A 31 -14.55 -8.98 -20.65
C ASN A 31 -15.64 -8.75 -19.61
N PHE A 32 -16.22 -9.80 -19.02
CA PHE A 32 -17.28 -9.66 -18.02
C PHE A 32 -16.84 -8.74 -16.86
N CYS A 33 -15.70 -9.04 -16.25
CA CYS A 33 -15.18 -8.26 -15.12
C CYS A 33 -14.90 -6.81 -15.51
N LYS A 34 -14.36 -6.57 -16.71
CA LYS A 34 -14.09 -5.20 -17.21
C LYS A 34 -15.37 -4.39 -17.40
N ARG A 35 -16.43 -5.03 -17.91
CA ARG A 35 -17.75 -4.40 -18.07
C ARG A 35 -18.38 -4.10 -16.71
N LEU A 36 -18.25 -5.02 -15.76
CA LEU A 36 -18.76 -4.84 -14.40
C LEU A 36 -18.01 -3.74 -13.65
N ASP A 37 -16.68 -3.68 -13.78
CA ASP A 37 -15.85 -2.59 -13.27
C ASP A 37 -16.26 -1.25 -13.89
N TYR A 38 -16.52 -1.20 -15.21
CA TYR A 38 -17.00 0.01 -15.86
C TYR A 38 -18.34 0.50 -15.27
N VAL A 39 -19.31 -0.40 -15.10
CA VAL A 39 -20.61 -0.06 -14.50
C VAL A 39 -20.43 0.43 -13.06
N TYR A 40 -19.60 -0.25 -12.28
CA TYR A 40 -19.27 0.15 -10.92
C TYR A 40 -18.63 1.54 -10.86
N GLU A 41 -17.66 1.85 -11.71
CA GLU A 41 -17.01 3.17 -11.74
C GLU A 41 -17.98 4.29 -12.18
N ARG A 42 -18.95 3.99 -13.05
CA ARG A 42 -20.04 4.93 -13.38
C ARG A 42 -20.97 5.14 -12.20
N PHE A 43 -21.30 4.08 -11.47
CA PHE A 43 -22.15 4.14 -10.30
C PHE A 43 -21.47 4.92 -9.18
N LYS A 44 -20.21 4.61 -8.88
CA LYS A 44 -19.37 5.28 -7.89
C LYS A 44 -19.25 6.79 -8.12
N LYS A 45 -19.15 7.23 -9.39
CA LYS A 45 -19.14 8.66 -9.74
C LYS A 45 -20.46 9.37 -9.47
N THR A 46 -21.58 8.65 -9.47
CA THR A 46 -22.92 9.24 -9.35
C THR A 46 -23.45 9.14 -7.92
N LEU A 47 -23.30 7.96 -7.31
CA LEU A 47 -23.80 7.57 -6.00
C LEU A 47 -22.73 6.74 -5.29
N PRO A 48 -21.66 7.38 -4.75
CA PRO A 48 -20.48 6.68 -4.26
C PRO A 48 -20.75 5.72 -3.10
N LYS A 49 -21.70 6.08 -2.21
CA LYS A 49 -22.08 5.24 -1.05
C LYS A 49 -22.88 4.02 -1.47
N ASP A 50 -23.86 4.21 -2.35
CA ASP A 50 -24.66 3.12 -2.90
C ASP A 50 -23.79 2.16 -3.71
N ALA A 51 -22.81 2.68 -4.45
CA ALA A 51 -21.81 1.87 -5.15
C ALA A 51 -20.94 1.06 -4.18
N ALA A 52 -20.48 1.68 -3.09
CA ALA A 52 -19.70 0.99 -2.05
C ALA A 52 -20.50 -0.16 -1.43
N TRP A 53 -21.76 0.10 -1.06
CA TRP A 53 -22.67 -0.90 -0.51
C TRP A 53 -22.90 -2.04 -1.51
N TRP A 54 -23.29 -1.71 -2.75
CA TRP A 54 -23.59 -2.69 -3.78
C TRP A 54 -22.38 -3.59 -4.09
N LYS A 55 -21.20 -2.99 -4.26
CA LYS A 55 -19.95 -3.73 -4.46
C LYS A 55 -19.68 -4.68 -3.30
N SER A 56 -19.70 -4.17 -2.08
CA SER A 56 -19.42 -4.97 -0.88
C SER A 56 -20.39 -6.14 -0.75
N THR A 57 -21.69 -5.90 -0.93
CA THR A 57 -22.70 -6.97 -0.92
C THR A 57 -22.45 -8.00 -2.01
N LEU A 58 -22.15 -7.58 -3.24
CA LEU A 58 -21.90 -8.50 -4.35
C LEU A 58 -20.66 -9.36 -4.09
N VAL A 59 -19.55 -8.75 -3.66
CA VAL A 59 -18.32 -9.47 -3.29
C VAL A 59 -18.58 -10.45 -2.14
N SER A 60 -19.29 -10.02 -1.09
CA SER A 60 -19.65 -10.88 0.03
C SER A 60 -20.48 -12.07 -0.41
N VAL A 61 -21.48 -11.89 -1.29
CA VAL A 61 -22.32 -12.98 -1.80
C VAL A 61 -21.50 -13.98 -2.63
N CYS A 62 -20.63 -13.50 -3.51
CA CYS A 62 -19.74 -14.36 -4.30
C CYS A 62 -18.75 -15.15 -3.43
N MET A 63 -18.39 -14.60 -2.27
CA MET A 63 -17.45 -15.19 -1.32
C MET A 63 -18.13 -15.89 -0.13
N MET A 64 -19.47 -15.93 -0.11
CA MET A 64 -20.26 -16.47 0.99
C MET A 64 -20.15 -17.99 1.02
N ARG A 65 -19.51 -18.50 2.07
CA ARG A 65 -19.80 -19.86 2.58
C ARG A 65 -21.21 -19.77 3.16
N GLY A 66 -22.09 -20.76 2.98
CA GLY A 66 -23.53 -20.65 3.30
C GLY A 66 -23.87 -20.12 4.71
N SER A 67 -25.16 -20.04 5.07
CA SER A 67 -25.61 -19.35 6.30
C SER A 67 -24.75 -19.61 7.56
N GLU A 68 -24.20 -18.55 8.16
CA GLU A 68 -23.35 -18.56 9.37
C GLU A 68 -24.00 -19.23 10.60
N TRP A 69 -25.31 -19.48 10.54
CA TRP A 69 -26.10 -20.18 11.56
C TRP A 69 -25.89 -21.70 11.59
N VAL A 70 -25.26 -22.26 10.56
CA VAL A 70 -24.89 -23.68 10.49
C VAL A 70 -23.37 -23.77 10.53
N SER A 71 -22.82 -24.53 11.47
CA SER A 71 -21.37 -24.80 11.49
C SER A 71 -20.94 -25.44 10.16
N ASN A 72 -20.05 -24.78 9.41
CA ASN A 72 -19.55 -25.19 8.09
C ASN A 72 -20.65 -25.56 7.07
N PRO A 73 -21.45 -24.56 6.65
CA PRO A 73 -22.43 -24.77 5.60
C PRO A 73 -21.71 -25.08 4.27
N PRO A 74 -22.27 -25.94 3.42
CA PRO A 74 -21.65 -26.27 2.14
C PRO A 74 -21.47 -25.00 1.31
N PRO A 75 -20.36 -24.89 0.55
CA PRO A 75 -20.14 -23.75 -0.33
C PRO A 75 -21.29 -23.65 -1.34
N THR A 76 -21.72 -22.42 -1.62
CA THR A 76 -22.75 -22.19 -2.64
C THR A 76 -22.21 -22.58 -4.03
N PRO A 77 -23.06 -22.98 -4.99
CA PRO A 77 -22.61 -23.25 -6.36
C PRO A 77 -21.83 -22.08 -6.98
N LEU A 78 -22.29 -20.85 -6.69
CA LEU A 78 -21.62 -19.62 -7.10
C LEU A 78 -20.22 -19.49 -6.49
N LEU A 79 -20.07 -19.77 -5.20
CA LEU A 79 -18.76 -19.77 -4.55
C LEU A 79 -17.83 -20.80 -5.18
N HIS A 80 -18.32 -22.01 -5.48
CA HIS A 80 -17.49 -23.05 -6.11
C HIS A 80 -16.98 -22.60 -7.49
N ALA A 81 -17.85 -22.11 -8.36
CA ALA A 81 -17.48 -21.59 -9.68
C ALA A 81 -16.48 -20.43 -9.58
N THR A 82 -16.72 -19.51 -8.63
CA THR A 82 -15.84 -18.37 -8.36
C THR A 82 -14.45 -18.82 -7.90
N LEU A 83 -14.36 -19.82 -7.01
CA LEU A 83 -13.08 -20.35 -6.54
C LEU A 83 -12.30 -21.10 -7.63
N GLU A 84 -12.98 -21.88 -8.48
CA GLU A 84 -12.34 -22.54 -9.62
C GLU A 84 -11.78 -21.52 -10.62
N ARG A 85 -12.55 -20.48 -10.96
CA ARG A 85 -12.05 -19.40 -11.82
C ARG A 85 -10.85 -18.69 -11.20
N ARG A 86 -10.95 -18.32 -9.91
CA ARG A 86 -9.85 -17.70 -9.17
C ARG A 86 -8.59 -18.55 -9.20
N LYS A 87 -8.71 -19.87 -9.01
CA LYS A 87 -7.59 -20.81 -9.07
C LYS A 87 -6.93 -20.85 -10.44
N ALA A 88 -7.73 -20.88 -11.51
CA ALA A 88 -7.22 -20.83 -12.89
C ALA A 88 -6.47 -19.52 -13.17
N LEU A 89 -7.03 -18.37 -12.76
CA LEU A 89 -6.41 -17.06 -12.91
C LEU A 89 -5.10 -16.95 -12.13
N LEU A 90 -5.07 -17.42 -10.88
CA LEU A 90 -3.87 -17.38 -10.05
C LEU A 90 -2.72 -18.20 -10.64
N LYS A 91 -3.02 -19.35 -11.23
CA LYS A 91 -2.03 -20.13 -11.97
C LYS A 91 -1.48 -19.32 -13.15
N ALA A 92 -2.36 -18.77 -13.99
CA ALA A 92 -1.95 -17.98 -15.15
C ALA A 92 -1.13 -16.73 -14.75
N TYR A 93 -1.51 -16.06 -13.67
CA TYR A 93 -0.78 -14.91 -13.14
C TYR A 93 0.58 -15.30 -12.57
N GLY A 94 0.70 -16.46 -11.93
CA GLY A 94 1.97 -17.02 -11.49
C GLY A 94 2.92 -17.23 -12.66
N ASP A 95 2.44 -17.91 -13.70
CA ASP A 95 3.20 -18.19 -14.92
C ASP A 95 3.65 -16.89 -15.62
N GLU A 96 2.74 -15.91 -15.76
CA GLU A 96 3.03 -14.59 -16.33
C GLU A 96 4.11 -13.84 -15.54
N LEU A 97 4.02 -13.83 -14.21
CA LEU A 97 4.97 -13.15 -13.36
C LEU A 97 6.36 -13.81 -13.41
N LEU A 98 6.42 -15.14 -13.42
CA LEU A 98 7.67 -15.90 -13.54
C LEU A 98 8.34 -15.68 -14.90
N ALA A 99 7.54 -15.55 -15.96
CA ALA A 99 8.00 -15.22 -17.31
C ALA A 99 8.40 -13.75 -17.47
N SER A 100 8.00 -12.86 -16.54
CA SER A 100 8.27 -11.44 -16.68
C SER A 100 9.76 -11.09 -16.55
N GLN A 101 10.28 -10.35 -17.52
CA GLN A 101 11.69 -9.94 -17.56
C GLN A 101 12.15 -9.24 -16.27
N PRO A 102 11.41 -8.26 -15.69
CA PRO A 102 11.86 -7.60 -14.47
C PRO A 102 11.97 -8.54 -13.28
N PHE A 103 11.13 -9.58 -13.21
CA PHE A 103 11.20 -10.57 -12.15
C PHE A 103 12.35 -11.55 -12.38
N GLN A 104 12.60 -11.96 -13.63
CA GLN A 104 13.75 -12.80 -13.99
C GLN A 104 15.10 -12.13 -13.69
N LEU A 105 15.20 -10.80 -13.86
CA LEU A 105 16.42 -10.04 -13.55
C LEU A 105 16.81 -10.05 -12.06
N LEU A 106 15.89 -10.39 -11.16
CA LEU A 106 16.19 -10.54 -9.73
C LEU A 106 17.02 -11.80 -9.43
N PHE A 107 17.17 -12.70 -10.41
CA PHE A 107 17.90 -13.95 -10.28
C PHE A 107 19.21 -13.88 -11.06
N ARG A 108 20.29 -14.36 -10.44
CA ARG A 108 21.58 -14.53 -11.10
C ARG A 108 21.80 -16.00 -11.41
N GLY A 109 21.97 -16.33 -12.69
CA GLY A 109 22.27 -17.69 -13.15
C GLY A 109 21.04 -18.58 -13.31
N SER A 110 21.29 -19.82 -13.73
CA SER A 110 20.28 -20.87 -13.83
C SER A 110 19.95 -21.44 -12.45
N LEU A 111 18.67 -21.59 -12.15
CA LEU A 111 18.21 -22.29 -10.94
C LEU A 111 18.30 -23.80 -11.15
N SER A 112 18.55 -24.54 -10.06
CA SER A 112 18.32 -25.99 -10.08
C SER A 112 16.83 -26.29 -10.23
N GLU A 113 16.47 -27.48 -10.70
CA GLU A 113 15.05 -27.89 -10.82
C GLU A 113 14.32 -27.78 -9.47
N LYS A 114 14.99 -28.10 -8.38
CA LYS A 114 14.44 -27.99 -7.02
C LYS A 114 14.17 -26.53 -6.64
N ASP A 115 15.13 -25.64 -6.89
CA ASP A 115 14.98 -24.21 -6.56
C ASP A 115 13.92 -23.54 -7.44
N GLN A 116 13.80 -23.98 -8.69
CA GLN A 116 12.75 -23.54 -9.61
C GLN A 116 11.36 -23.96 -9.10
N ALA A 117 11.18 -25.20 -8.66
CA ALA A 117 9.92 -25.67 -8.08
C ALA A 117 9.55 -24.90 -6.79
N ILE A 118 10.52 -24.64 -5.90
CA ILE A 118 10.30 -23.82 -4.70
C ILE A 118 9.89 -22.41 -5.09
N ARG A 119 10.54 -21.82 -6.09
CA ARG A 119 10.22 -20.47 -6.57
C ARG A 119 8.79 -20.39 -7.11
N GLU A 120 8.38 -21.37 -7.91
CA GLU A 120 7.02 -21.47 -8.44
C GLU A 120 5.99 -21.55 -7.31
N GLU A 121 6.23 -22.44 -6.33
CA GLU A 121 5.38 -22.60 -5.16
C GLU A 121 5.27 -21.30 -4.35
N ARG A 122 6.39 -20.67 -3.98
CA ARG A 122 6.38 -19.41 -3.22
C ARG A 122 5.73 -18.26 -3.98
N THR A 123 5.90 -18.22 -5.31
CA THR A 123 5.25 -17.20 -6.13
C THR A 123 3.74 -17.37 -6.09
N ARG A 124 3.26 -18.62 -6.20
CA ARG A 124 1.85 -18.95 -6.08
C ARG A 124 1.28 -18.60 -4.71
N GLU A 125 1.97 -18.95 -3.62
CA GLU A 125 1.55 -18.60 -2.24
C GLU A 125 1.38 -17.07 -2.06
N VAL A 126 2.34 -16.27 -2.56
CA VAL A 126 2.25 -14.81 -2.49
C VAL A 126 1.05 -14.27 -3.27
N LEU A 127 0.77 -14.82 -4.46
CA LEU A 127 -0.39 -14.41 -5.26
C LEU A 127 -1.72 -14.87 -4.64
N GLU A 128 -1.77 -16.05 -4.04
CA GLU A 128 -2.94 -16.56 -3.32
C GLU A 128 -3.29 -15.67 -2.12
N GLU A 129 -2.28 -15.30 -1.33
CA GLU A 129 -2.42 -14.39 -0.20
C GLU A 129 -2.86 -12.99 -0.66
N ALA A 130 -2.19 -12.44 -1.69
CA ALA A 130 -2.57 -11.15 -2.26
C ALA A 130 -4.03 -11.17 -2.75
N ALA A 131 -4.44 -12.20 -3.48
CA ALA A 131 -5.82 -12.36 -3.92
C ALA A 131 -6.80 -12.45 -2.75
N HIS A 132 -6.43 -13.15 -1.66
CA HIS A 132 -7.31 -13.24 -0.49
C HIS A 132 -7.50 -11.86 0.14
N GLN A 133 -6.39 -11.15 0.40
CA GLN A 133 -6.40 -9.82 0.98
C GLN A 133 -7.19 -8.84 0.12
N PHE A 134 -6.97 -8.80 -1.19
CA PHE A 134 -7.68 -7.88 -2.07
C PHE A 134 -9.16 -8.22 -2.23
N THR A 135 -9.53 -9.50 -2.31
CA THR A 135 -10.95 -9.87 -2.33
C THR A 135 -11.63 -9.46 -1.03
N SER A 136 -11.01 -9.69 0.13
CA SER A 136 -11.54 -9.23 1.42
C SER A 136 -11.65 -7.70 1.46
N LEU A 137 -10.60 -6.98 1.07
CA LEU A 137 -10.63 -5.52 1.03
C LEU A 137 -11.74 -4.97 0.12
N GLN A 138 -12.10 -5.66 -0.96
CA GLN A 138 -13.21 -5.22 -1.81
C GLN A 138 -14.59 -5.51 -1.18
N GLY A 139 -14.72 -6.55 -0.37
CA GLY A 139 -15.96 -6.88 0.34
C GLY A 139 -16.17 -6.10 1.63
N ASP A 140 -15.09 -5.82 2.35
CA ASP A 140 -15.12 -5.31 3.70
C ASP A 140 -15.51 -3.83 3.79
N MET A 141 -15.88 -3.42 5.01
CA MET A 141 -16.12 -2.03 5.42
C MET A 141 -17.24 -1.28 4.69
N PHE A 142 -17.93 -1.87 3.70
CA PHE A 142 -18.96 -1.20 2.90
C PHE A 142 -18.49 0.16 2.37
N GLY A 143 -17.22 0.22 1.97
CA GLY A 143 -16.52 1.43 1.51
C GLY A 143 -15.84 1.22 0.16
N ASN A 144 -15.56 2.30 -0.54
CA ASN A 144 -14.78 2.29 -1.78
C ASN A 144 -13.29 2.25 -1.44
N LEU A 145 -12.58 1.20 -1.89
CA LEU A 145 -11.13 1.15 -1.76
C LEU A 145 -10.51 2.20 -2.69
N VAL A 146 -9.64 3.03 -2.13
CA VAL A 146 -8.82 4.01 -2.83
C VAL A 146 -7.37 3.60 -2.66
N VAL A 147 -6.64 3.61 -3.77
CA VAL A 147 -5.23 3.23 -3.82
C VAL A 147 -4.45 4.39 -4.43
N GLU A 148 -3.56 4.98 -3.65
CA GLU A 148 -2.70 6.07 -4.12
C GLU A 148 -1.34 5.49 -4.51
N LEU A 149 -0.94 5.75 -5.76
CA LEU A 149 0.30 5.29 -6.35
C LEU A 149 1.28 6.46 -6.53
N LEU A 150 2.40 6.19 -7.19
CA LEU A 150 3.43 7.20 -7.47
C LEU A 150 2.89 8.49 -8.13
N PRO A 151 1.97 8.45 -9.11
CA PRO A 151 1.41 9.67 -9.71
C PRO A 151 0.65 10.54 -8.70
N ASP A 152 0.01 9.91 -7.71
CA ASP A 152 -0.80 10.59 -6.68
C ASP A 152 0.05 11.12 -5.52
N LEU A 153 1.28 10.60 -5.38
CA LEU A 153 2.21 10.92 -4.30
C LEU A 153 3.53 11.52 -4.85
N PRO A 154 3.52 12.67 -5.55
CA PRO A 154 4.69 13.19 -6.26
C PRO A 154 5.77 13.76 -5.33
N THR A 155 5.38 14.20 -4.13
CA THR A 155 6.27 14.84 -3.15
C THR A 155 6.08 14.23 -1.77
N PHE A 156 7.20 14.01 -1.08
CA PHE A 156 7.20 13.49 0.28
C PHE A 156 6.77 14.57 1.26
N ASP A 157 5.67 14.32 1.96
CA ASP A 157 5.19 15.16 3.04
C ASP A 157 5.29 14.44 4.38
N ARG A 158 6.23 14.88 5.22
CA ARG A 158 6.41 14.34 6.58
C ARG A 158 5.24 14.60 7.54
N HIS A 159 4.35 15.53 7.19
CA HIS A 159 3.20 15.90 8.02
C HIS A 159 1.91 15.23 7.55
N ALA A 160 1.93 14.63 6.36
CA ALA A 160 0.81 13.85 5.87
C ALA A 160 0.84 12.45 6.49
N ASN A 161 -0.32 11.95 6.92
CA ASN A 161 -0.44 10.61 7.49
C ASN A 161 -0.44 9.50 6.42
N ASN A 162 -0.47 9.84 5.13
CA ASN A 162 -0.62 8.88 4.04
C ASN A 162 0.69 8.30 3.50
N MET A 163 1.86 8.80 3.93
CA MET A 163 3.15 8.29 3.46
C MET A 163 4.25 8.25 4.53
N ASP A 164 4.98 7.14 4.55
CA ASP A 164 6.19 6.92 5.32
C ASP A 164 7.38 6.73 4.39
N HIS A 165 8.58 6.98 4.90
CA HIS A 165 9.78 6.66 4.16
C HIS A 165 10.16 5.18 4.26
N HIS A 166 10.74 4.64 3.19
CA HIS A 166 11.24 3.27 3.19
C HIS A 166 12.60 3.18 3.90
N ILE A 167 12.87 2.07 4.60
CA ILE A 167 14.13 1.84 5.34
C ILE A 167 15.39 1.82 4.47
N LEU A 168 15.26 1.77 3.14
CA LEU A 168 16.38 1.67 2.19
C LEU A 168 16.88 3.03 1.69
N HIS A 169 16.53 4.13 2.37
CA HIS A 169 17.15 5.42 2.09
C HIS A 169 18.65 5.36 2.41
N VAL A 170 19.49 5.35 1.37
CA VAL A 170 20.92 5.15 1.55
C VAL A 170 21.60 6.47 1.92
N GLY A 171 22.03 6.59 3.18
CA GLY A 171 22.92 7.66 3.64
C GLY A 171 22.27 9.04 3.84
N PHE A 172 20.96 9.20 3.64
CA PHE A 172 20.25 10.44 3.93
C PHE A 172 18.83 10.16 4.44
N MET A 173 18.30 11.10 5.24
CA MET A 173 16.90 11.08 5.63
C MET A 173 16.05 11.86 4.62
N PRO A 174 14.84 11.39 4.29
CA PRO A 174 13.97 12.10 3.38
C PRO A 174 13.52 13.44 3.97
N HIS A 175 13.65 14.49 3.16
CA HIS A 175 13.24 15.83 3.51
C HIS A 175 11.80 16.10 3.06
N HIS A 176 11.06 16.89 3.84
CA HIS A 176 9.75 17.40 3.41
C HIS A 176 9.87 18.17 2.07
N GLY A 177 8.93 17.90 1.16
CA GLY A 177 8.92 18.40 -0.21
C GLY A 177 10.02 17.81 -1.09
N ALA A 178 10.61 16.66 -0.74
CA ALA A 178 11.48 15.91 -1.64
C ALA A 178 10.63 15.19 -2.70
N ARG A 179 11.11 15.11 -3.94
CA ARG A 179 10.41 14.35 -4.99
C ARG A 179 10.39 12.87 -4.63
N VAL A 180 9.23 12.23 -4.71
CA VAL A 180 9.12 10.77 -4.59
C VAL A 180 9.63 10.14 -5.89
N LEU A 181 10.48 9.13 -5.74
CA LEU A 181 11.07 8.38 -6.86
C LEU A 181 10.35 7.04 -7.05
N ILE A 182 10.09 6.34 -5.96
CA ILE A 182 9.50 5.00 -5.98
C ILE A 182 8.51 4.89 -4.82
N VAL A 183 7.31 4.38 -5.11
CA VAL A 183 6.37 3.89 -4.11
C VAL A 183 6.59 2.38 -3.99
N THR A 184 7.23 1.95 -2.91
CA THR A 184 7.51 0.52 -2.68
C THR A 184 6.28 -0.21 -2.18
N ARG A 185 5.39 0.48 -1.46
CA ARG A 185 4.07 -0.01 -1.04
C ARG A 185 3.05 1.11 -1.24
N PRO A 186 1.95 0.90 -1.96
CA PRO A 186 0.91 1.92 -2.13
C PRO A 186 0.25 2.33 -0.80
N HIS A 187 -0.38 3.50 -0.79
CA HIS A 187 -1.31 3.88 0.28
C HIS A 187 -2.69 3.30 -0.04
N TYR A 188 -3.36 2.76 0.98
CA TYR A 188 -4.69 2.17 0.88
C TYR A 188 -5.61 2.79 1.92
N SER A 189 -6.76 3.27 1.47
CA SER A 189 -7.81 3.83 2.32
C SER A 189 -9.20 3.42 1.83
N TYR A 190 -10.18 3.43 2.73
CA TYR A 190 -11.59 3.37 2.37
C TYR A 190 -12.21 4.76 2.38
N HIS A 191 -13.02 5.03 1.37
CA HIS A 191 -13.84 6.22 1.26
C HIS A 191 -15.31 5.82 1.20
N ASP A 192 -16.22 6.77 1.41
CA ASP A 192 -17.67 6.58 1.23
C ASP A 192 -18.26 5.42 2.06
N ILE A 193 -17.65 5.15 3.21
CA ILE A 193 -17.99 4.04 4.10
C ILE A 193 -19.44 4.20 4.59
N VAL A 194 -20.25 3.17 4.34
CA VAL A 194 -21.62 3.07 4.83
C VAL A 194 -21.63 2.34 6.18
N ALA A 195 -22.14 3.01 7.22
CA ALA A 195 -22.29 2.36 8.52
C ALA A 195 -23.43 1.32 8.49
N THR A 196 -23.22 0.19 9.17
CA THR A 196 -24.20 -0.92 9.22
C THR A 196 -25.47 -0.57 10.00
N ASN A 197 -25.45 0.49 10.82
CA ASN A 197 -26.55 0.91 11.68
C ASN A 197 -27.34 2.14 11.17
N GLY A 198 -27.16 2.49 9.90
CA GLY A 198 -27.84 3.62 9.26
C GLY A 198 -26.90 4.23 8.23
N TRP A 199 -27.44 4.73 7.12
CA TRP A 199 -26.70 5.30 5.96
C TRP A 199 -25.86 6.55 6.26
N GLN A 200 -25.41 6.72 7.50
CA GLN A 200 -24.50 7.75 7.95
C GLN A 200 -23.12 7.55 7.32
N SER A 201 -22.54 8.66 6.89
CA SER A 201 -21.18 8.71 6.35
C SER A 201 -20.17 8.51 7.47
N ARG A 202 -19.18 7.66 7.26
CA ARG A 202 -17.95 7.69 8.08
C ARG A 202 -16.84 8.47 7.35
N PRO A 203 -15.91 9.08 8.09
CA PRO A 203 -14.72 9.66 7.50
C PRO A 203 -13.89 8.57 6.80
N PRO A 204 -13.03 8.93 5.84
CA PRO A 204 -12.12 7.97 5.22
C PRO A 204 -11.29 7.22 6.26
N LEU A 205 -11.12 5.92 6.07
CA LEU A 205 -10.35 5.06 6.96
C LEU A 205 -9.06 4.66 6.25
N GLN A 206 -7.92 5.08 6.80
CA GLN A 206 -6.63 4.62 6.34
C GLN A 206 -6.37 3.18 6.81
N ILE A 207 -6.01 2.31 5.86
CA ILE A 207 -5.67 0.90 6.14
C ILE A 207 -4.15 0.73 6.14
N VAL A 208 -3.47 1.31 5.14
CA VAL A 208 -2.03 1.18 4.97
C VAL A 208 -1.43 2.49 4.49
N THR A 209 -0.41 2.97 5.20
CA THR A 209 0.44 4.10 4.76
C THR A 209 1.32 3.71 3.57
N ALA A 210 1.45 4.59 2.57
CA ALA A 210 2.42 4.38 1.49
C ALA A 210 3.84 4.30 2.06
N ARG A 211 4.70 3.49 1.44
CA ARG A 211 6.15 3.53 1.70
C ARG A 211 6.87 4.05 0.48
N VAL A 212 7.68 5.08 0.67
CA VAL A 212 8.30 5.81 -0.44
C VAL A 212 9.81 5.96 -0.31
N LEU A 213 10.48 5.90 -1.46
CA LEU A 213 11.86 6.36 -1.66
C LEU A 213 11.81 7.70 -2.37
N THR A 214 12.68 8.62 -1.96
CA THR A 214 12.65 10.03 -2.38
C THR A 214 14.03 10.44 -2.89
N ALA A 215 14.05 11.49 -3.71
CA ALA A 215 15.28 12.07 -4.18
C ALA A 215 16.00 12.81 -3.03
N PRO A 216 17.35 12.74 -2.97
CA PRO A 216 18.08 13.55 -2.01
C PRO A 216 17.88 15.04 -2.29
N LYS A 217 17.61 15.78 -1.22
CA LYS A 217 17.40 17.22 -1.26
C LYS A 217 18.62 17.91 -0.65
N GLY A 218 19.23 18.81 -1.41
CA GLY A 218 20.42 19.57 -1.00
C GLY A 218 21.77 18.90 -1.32
N PRO A 219 22.88 19.68 -1.27
CA PRO A 219 24.19 19.22 -1.74
C PRO A 219 24.77 18.05 -0.93
N LYS A 220 24.64 18.10 0.41
CA LYS A 220 25.16 17.06 1.33
C LYS A 220 24.48 15.71 1.11
N ALA A 221 23.15 15.70 0.98
CA ALA A 221 22.39 14.47 0.72
C ALA A 221 22.72 13.89 -0.66
N ARG A 222 22.86 14.74 -1.69
CA ARG A 222 23.26 14.32 -3.04
C ARG A 222 24.66 13.71 -3.06
N ALA A 223 25.61 14.33 -2.36
CA ALA A 223 26.97 13.81 -2.23
C ALA A 223 27.00 12.44 -1.54
N ARG A 224 26.24 12.26 -0.45
CA ARG A 224 26.12 10.97 0.24
C ARG A 224 25.45 9.89 -0.63
N TRP A 225 24.40 10.25 -1.35
CA TRP A 225 23.73 9.33 -2.27
C TRP A 225 24.66 8.88 -3.40
N ALA A 226 25.42 9.81 -4.00
CA ALA A 226 26.40 9.49 -5.03
C ALA A 226 27.51 8.57 -4.49
N ALA A 227 28.03 8.84 -3.29
CA ALA A 227 29.05 8.00 -2.65
C ALA A 227 28.57 6.61 -2.23
N ALA A 228 27.24 6.41 -2.16
CA ALA A 228 26.65 5.14 -1.77
C ALA A 228 26.49 4.14 -2.93
N GLY A 229 26.50 4.61 -4.18
CA GLY A 229 26.39 3.75 -5.36
C GLY A 229 27.52 2.71 -5.48
N ASP A 230 28.65 2.95 -4.80
CA ASP A 230 29.84 2.11 -4.84
C ASP A 230 29.90 1.04 -3.73
N LYS A 231 28.92 1.00 -2.81
CA LYS A 231 28.92 0.05 -1.69
C LYS A 231 27.76 -0.94 -1.78
N PRO A 232 28.00 -2.26 -1.62
CA PRO A 232 26.92 -3.23 -1.60
C PRO A 232 25.99 -2.97 -0.41
N ILE A 233 24.69 -2.91 -0.69
CA ILE A 233 23.64 -2.78 0.34
C ILE A 233 23.40 -4.14 0.97
N PHE A 234 23.78 -4.30 2.24
CA PHE A 234 23.38 -5.46 3.04
C PHE A 234 21.99 -5.20 3.61
N VAL A 235 20.99 -5.95 3.15
CA VAL A 235 19.66 -5.96 3.76
C VAL A 235 19.71 -6.94 4.94
N ALA A 236 19.71 -6.42 6.16
CA ALA A 236 19.49 -7.25 7.35
C ALA A 236 18.05 -7.80 7.29
N GLN A 237 17.91 -9.13 7.16
CA GLN A 237 16.62 -9.81 7.32
C GLN A 237 16.18 -9.69 8.79
N GLY A 238 15.44 -8.63 9.10
CA GLY A 238 14.78 -8.47 10.40
C GLY A 238 13.48 -9.26 10.43
N HIS A 239 13.52 -10.52 10.85
CA HIS A 239 12.35 -11.17 11.42
C HIS A 239 12.09 -10.55 12.79
N THR A 240 11.20 -9.56 12.87
CA THR A 240 10.66 -9.10 14.15
C THR A 240 9.36 -9.82 14.43
N ASN A 241 9.48 -10.99 15.07
CA ASN A 241 8.43 -11.48 15.95
C ASN A 241 8.34 -10.48 17.12
N THR A 242 7.28 -9.68 17.13
CA THR A 242 6.92 -8.86 18.29
C THR A 242 6.41 -9.77 19.40
N ALA A 243 7.32 -10.17 20.28
CA ALA A 243 7.01 -10.54 21.66
C ALA A 243 7.61 -9.47 22.55
N GLY A 244 6.74 -8.79 23.32
CA GLY A 244 7.08 -7.57 24.03
C GLY A 244 8.16 -7.76 25.09
N LYS A 245 8.95 -6.70 25.27
CA LYS A 245 9.44 -6.27 26.58
C LYS A 245 9.49 -4.75 26.62
N GLU A 246 8.72 -4.22 27.56
CA GLU A 246 8.86 -2.88 28.09
C GLU A 246 10.30 -2.65 28.54
N GLY A 247 10.83 -1.47 28.21
CA GLY A 247 12.15 -1.04 28.60
C GLY A 247 12.29 0.45 28.27
N LEU A 248 11.93 1.27 29.25
CA LEU A 248 12.27 2.69 29.33
C LEU A 248 13.71 2.91 28.88
N ASN A 249 13.94 3.83 27.93
CA ASN A 249 15.23 4.49 27.79
C ASN A 249 15.00 5.95 27.41
N GLN A 250 15.70 6.80 28.16
CA GLN A 250 15.62 8.25 28.22
C GLN A 250 16.00 8.90 26.90
N GLU A 251 15.23 9.91 26.49
CA GLU A 251 15.60 10.82 25.40
C GLU A 251 16.76 11.72 25.88
N GLU A 252 17.98 11.43 25.41
CA GLU A 252 19.05 12.43 25.38
C GLU A 252 18.79 13.37 24.20
N ALA A 253 18.50 14.63 24.54
CA ALA A 253 18.47 15.74 23.61
C ALA A 253 19.88 15.98 23.05
N VAL A 254 20.02 15.86 21.72
CA VAL A 254 21.22 16.32 21.01
C VAL A 254 20.86 17.61 20.28
N ASP A 255 21.40 18.69 20.86
CA ASP A 255 21.49 20.05 20.35
C ASP A 255 22.50 20.10 19.20
N GLU A 256 22.09 20.57 18.01
CA GLU A 256 23.02 20.97 16.94
C GLU A 256 22.87 22.48 16.66
N GLY A 257 23.63 23.26 17.42
CA GLY A 257 24.75 24.03 16.87
C GLY A 257 24.44 24.97 15.69
N SER A 258 24.00 26.18 16.05
CA SER A 258 24.03 27.37 15.20
C SER A 258 25.46 27.94 15.10
N ASP A 259 26.08 27.86 13.93
CA ASP A 259 27.30 28.62 13.62
C ASP A 259 26.98 30.12 13.49
N GLY A 260 27.50 30.92 14.42
CA GLY A 260 27.36 32.38 14.41
C GLY A 260 28.23 33.06 15.45
N GLU A 261 29.46 33.40 15.03
CA GLU A 261 30.46 34.29 15.66
C GLU A 261 30.01 35.12 16.89
N TYR A 262 30.68 34.86 18.02
CA TYR A 262 30.60 35.62 19.26
C TYR A 262 31.44 36.92 19.15
N LYS A 263 30.81 38.09 19.26
CA LYS A 263 31.48 39.35 19.64
C LYS A 263 30.77 39.97 20.84
N PRO A 264 31.48 40.28 21.95
CA PRO A 264 30.85 40.77 23.17
C PRO A 264 30.51 42.26 23.03
N ARG A 265 29.21 42.61 23.14
CA ARG A 265 28.77 44.01 23.26
C ARG A 265 28.97 44.48 24.71
N LYS A 266 29.86 45.46 24.87
CA LYS A 266 30.11 46.21 26.09
C LYS A 266 28.84 46.93 26.57
N LEU A 267 28.44 46.69 27.82
CA LEU A 267 27.49 47.50 28.57
C LEU A 267 28.00 48.94 28.67
N ARG A 268 27.29 49.91 28.06
CA ARG A 268 27.45 51.33 28.36
C ARG A 268 26.32 51.78 29.28
N ARG A 269 26.71 52.16 30.50
CA ARG A 269 25.95 53.06 31.37
C ARG A 269 25.74 54.39 30.64
N THR A 270 24.52 54.89 30.64
CA THR A 270 24.25 56.32 30.43
C THR A 270 23.29 56.79 31.52
N TYR A 271 23.81 57.70 32.33
CA TYR A 271 23.05 58.58 33.21
C TYR A 271 22.27 59.57 32.34
N LEU A 272 20.99 59.80 32.66
CA LEU A 272 20.34 61.07 32.39
C LEU A 272 19.77 61.60 33.71
N ARG A 273 20.29 62.78 34.06
CA ARG A 273 19.91 63.65 35.17
C ARG A 273 18.70 64.48 34.73
N GLY A 274 17.86 64.84 35.69
CA GLY A 274 16.51 65.35 35.48
C GLY A 274 16.38 66.81 35.02
N ALA A 275 15.11 67.15 34.82
CA ALA A 275 14.44 68.46 34.95
C ALA A 275 12.99 68.08 35.35
N GLU A 276 12.59 68.22 36.61
CA GLU A 276 12.03 69.42 37.27
C GLU A 276 10.70 69.91 36.65
N ASP A 277 9.64 69.71 37.46
CA ASP A 277 8.52 70.60 37.81
C ASP A 277 7.74 71.36 36.72
N GLU A 278 6.50 70.93 36.45
CA GLU A 278 5.20 71.56 36.85
C GLU A 278 4.01 70.75 36.29
#